data_AF-A0A1R1D8K5-F1
#
_entry.id   AF-A0A1R1D8K5-F1
#
_cell.length_a   1.000
_cell.length_b   1.000
_cell.length_c   1.000
_cell.angle_alpha   90.00
_cell.angle_beta   90.00
_cell.angle_gamma   90.00
#
_symmetry.space_group_name_H-M   'P 1'
#
loop_
_entity.id
_entity.type
_entity.pdbx_description
1 polymer ?
#
loop_
_entity_poly.entity_id
_entity_poly.type
_entity_poly.pdbx_seq_one_letter_code
_entity_poly.pdbx_strand_id
1 'polypeptide(L)'
;MEQQQTGKRSIALPITLVILVFSLIGNVFLYSQFLQHKQENNFVTGQRIYEAGSESKKFISEMILQLDAFMQSKELDERLALYFAAGKVYAQGQGLIDFAAEASNLSAESSGIDIALFSGYLKDMEAGLLAIGRNDALLSDEDQSYVASLKSTLGEMSVIMDNFNTNIDGNRNAIIRLSSGLDWIELAEELQQAINSNAGQ
;
A
#
# COMPACT_ATOMS: atom_id res chain seq x y z
N MET A 1 53.35 71.58 1.45
CA MET A 1 53.64 70.22 0.94
C MET A 1 52.47 69.34 1.35
N GLU A 2 51.58 69.03 0.40
CA GLU A 2 50.40 68.21 0.62
C GLU A 2 50.78 66.73 0.57
N GLN A 3 50.52 65.99 1.65
CA GLN A 3 50.60 64.53 1.65
C GLN A 3 49.31 63.98 1.01
N GLN A 4 49.40 63.55 -0.25
CA GLN A 4 48.39 62.71 -0.88
C GLN A 4 48.34 61.37 -0.15
N GLN A 5 47.40 61.22 0.78
CA GLN A 5 47.00 59.90 1.28
C GLN A 5 46.31 59.16 0.13
N THR A 6 47.03 58.20 -0.44
CA THR A 6 46.52 57.23 -1.41
C THR A 6 45.30 56.53 -0.84
N GLY A 7 44.11 56.89 -1.33
CA GLY A 7 42.84 56.32 -0.91
C GLY A 7 42.85 54.81 -1.11
N LYS A 8 42.83 54.04 -0.01
CA LYS A 8 42.54 52.60 -0.03
C LYS A 8 41.14 52.44 -0.66
N ARG A 9 41.07 52.09 -1.95
CA ARG A 9 39.82 51.71 -2.60
C ARG A 9 39.17 50.63 -1.74
N SER A 10 37.93 50.84 -1.31
CA SER A 10 37.22 49.91 -0.43
C SER A 10 36.94 48.61 -1.20
N ILE A 11 37.81 47.61 -1.04
CA ILE A 11 37.68 46.26 -1.62
C ILE A 11 36.63 45.44 -0.84
N ALA A 12 36.26 45.88 0.36
CA ALA A 12 35.28 45.19 1.20
C ALA A 12 33.91 45.09 0.52
N LEU A 13 33.46 46.14 -0.17
CA LEU A 13 32.14 46.20 -0.82
C LEU A 13 31.98 45.21 -1.99
N PRO A 14 32.93 45.10 -2.95
CA PRO A 14 32.85 44.06 -3.98
C PRO A 14 32.99 42.65 -3.40
N ILE A 15 33.81 42.45 -2.36
CA ILE A 15 33.94 41.13 -1.71
C ILE A 15 32.61 40.70 -1.05
N THR A 16 31.96 41.59 -0.29
CA THR A 16 30.67 41.26 0.34
C THR A 16 29.57 41.01 -0.69
N LEU A 17 29.57 41.74 -1.81
CA LEU A 17 28.61 41.54 -2.89
C LEU A 17 28.80 40.17 -3.56
N VAL A 18 30.05 39.75 -3.79
CA VAL A 18 30.37 38.41 -4.29
C VAL A 18 29.93 37.33 -3.31
N ILE A 19 30.26 37.47 -2.01
CA ILE A 19 29.85 36.51 -0.97
C ILE A 19 28.31 36.42 -0.88
N LEU A 20 27.61 37.56 -0.96
CA LEU A 20 26.15 37.60 -0.95
C LEU A 20 25.56 36.82 -2.12
N VAL A 21 26.07 37.05 -3.34
CA VAL A 21 25.61 36.36 -4.56
C VAL A 21 25.88 34.85 -4.47
N PHE A 22 27.08 34.45 -4.03
CA PHE A 22 27.40 33.03 -3.83
C PHE A 22 26.53 32.38 -2.75
N SER A 23 26.24 33.08 -1.65
CA SER A 23 25.35 32.59 -0.59
C SER A 23 23.91 32.42 -1.10
N LEU A 24 23.41 33.38 -1.87
CA LEU A 24 22.07 33.32 -2.43
C LEU A 24 21.93 32.17 -3.44
N ILE A 25 22.89 32.04 -4.37
CA ILE A 25 22.92 30.96 -5.36
C ILE A 25 23.04 29.61 -4.65
N GLY A 26 23.93 29.50 -3.66
CA GLY A 26 24.12 28.29 -2.87
C GLY A 26 22.85 27.84 -2.16
N ASN A 27 22.15 28.74 -1.47
CA ASN A 27 20.90 28.42 -0.79
C ASN A 27 19.79 27.99 -1.76
N VAL A 28 19.62 28.71 -2.88
CA VAL A 28 18.62 28.34 -3.90
C VAL A 28 18.97 26.98 -4.51
N PHE A 29 20.23 26.73 -4.84
CA PHE A 29 20.69 25.46 -5.40
C PHE A 29 20.44 24.29 -4.43
N LEU A 30 20.85 24.43 -3.17
CA LEU A 30 20.62 23.41 -2.13
C LEU A 30 19.13 23.17 -1.90
N TYR A 31 18.32 24.23 -1.87
CA TYR A 31 16.88 24.10 -1.70
C TYR A 31 16.22 23.41 -2.90
N SER A 32 16.62 23.74 -4.13
CA SER A 32 16.16 23.04 -5.33
C SER A 32 16.55 21.57 -5.32
N GLN A 33 17.79 21.25 -4.95
CA GLN A 33 18.24 19.86 -4.82
C GLN A 33 17.43 19.11 -3.75
N PHE A 34 17.20 19.73 -2.59
CA PHE A 34 16.38 19.16 -1.52
C PHE A 34 14.95 18.88 -1.98
N LEU A 35 14.30 19.83 -2.66
CA LEU A 35 12.96 19.64 -3.21
C LEU A 35 12.89 18.50 -4.23
N GLN A 36 13.90 18.40 -5.10
CA GLN A 36 13.98 17.33 -6.09
C GLN A 36 14.09 15.94 -5.43
N HIS A 37 14.96 15.79 -4.43
CA HIS A 37 15.10 14.54 -3.68
C HIS A 37 13.81 14.19 -2.92
N LYS A 38 13.15 15.20 -2.33
CA LYS A 38 11.88 15.00 -1.63
C LYS A 38 10.78 14.52 -2.59
N GLN A 39 10.66 15.12 -3.77
CA GLN A 39 9.68 14.71 -4.77
C GLN A 39 9.95 13.29 -5.30
N GLU A 40 11.22 12.92 -5.47
CA GLU A 40 11.60 11.57 -5.89
C GLU A 40 11.24 10.54 -4.81
N ASN A 41 11.59 10.80 -3.55
CA ASN A 41 11.23 9.92 -2.44
C ASN A 41 9.71 9.76 -2.30
N ASN A 42 8.97 10.86 -2.41
CA ASN A 42 7.51 10.83 -2.38
C ASN A 42 6.93 10.02 -3.55
N PHE A 43 7.53 10.13 -4.74
CA PHE A 43 7.11 9.34 -5.90
C PHE A 43 7.35 7.84 -5.66
N VAL A 44 8.53 7.45 -5.18
CA VAL A 44 8.86 6.05 -4.87
C VAL A 44 7.92 5.48 -3.80
N THR A 45 7.64 6.24 -2.73
CA THR A 45 6.66 5.82 -1.72
C THR A 45 5.26 5.71 -2.29
N GLY A 46 4.82 6.70 -3.07
CA GLY A 46 3.52 6.67 -3.74
C GLY A 46 3.36 5.48 -4.69
N GLN A 47 4.43 5.11 -5.41
CA GLN A 47 4.43 3.97 -6.32
C GLN A 47 4.23 2.65 -5.57
N ARG A 48 4.90 2.46 -4.42
CA ARG A 48 4.72 1.28 -3.57
C ARG A 48 3.29 1.17 -3.04
N ILE A 49 2.71 2.27 -2.59
CA ILE A 49 1.30 2.31 -2.12
C ILE A 49 0.35 1.97 -3.27
N TYR A 50 0.59 2.53 -4.46
CA TYR A 50 -0.21 2.27 -5.65
C TYR A 50 -0.17 0.79 -6.06
N GLU A 51 1.03 0.21 -6.11
CA GLU A 51 1.24 -1.21 -6.42
C GLU A 51 0.54 -2.09 -5.39
N ALA A 52 0.80 -1.87 -4.10
CA ALA A 52 0.19 -2.63 -3.02
C ALA A 52 -1.36 -2.55 -3.03
N GLY A 53 -1.93 -1.36 -3.22
CA GLY A 53 -3.38 -1.19 -3.31
C GLY A 53 -3.99 -1.83 -4.56
N SER A 54 -3.29 -1.76 -5.70
CA SER A 54 -3.73 -2.40 -6.94
C SER A 54 -3.66 -3.93 -6.86
N GLU A 55 -2.59 -4.48 -6.29
CA GLU A 55 -2.43 -5.90 -6.03
C GLU A 55 -3.45 -6.42 -5.02
N SER A 56 -3.71 -5.66 -3.94
CA SER A 56 -4.76 -5.97 -2.96
C SER A 56 -6.12 -6.10 -3.64
N LYS A 57 -6.51 -5.11 -4.45
CA LYS A 57 -7.79 -5.10 -5.16
C LYS A 57 -7.90 -6.29 -6.11
N LYS A 58 -6.84 -6.58 -6.86
CA LYS A 58 -6.77 -7.72 -7.76
C LYS A 58 -6.93 -9.04 -7.00
N PHE A 59 -6.13 -9.25 -5.95
CA PHE A 59 -6.20 -10.41 -5.09
C PHE A 59 -7.61 -10.65 -4.54
N ILE A 60 -8.25 -9.62 -3.97
CA ILE A 60 -9.61 -9.70 -3.42
C ILE A 60 -10.59 -10.14 -4.51
N SER A 61 -10.58 -9.46 -5.67
CA SER A 61 -11.51 -9.77 -6.76
C SER A 61 -11.32 -11.18 -7.34
N GLU A 62 -10.07 -11.61 -7.54
CA GLU A 62 -9.74 -12.94 -8.06
C GLU A 62 -10.09 -14.04 -7.05
N MET A 63 -9.86 -13.80 -5.75
CA MET A 63 -10.14 -14.78 -4.71
C MET A 63 -11.65 -14.97 -4.51
N ILE A 64 -12.45 -13.91 -4.56
CA ILE A 64 -13.93 -14.02 -4.53
C ILE A 64 -14.43 -14.94 -5.65
N LEU A 65 -13.89 -14.83 -6.86
CA LEU A 65 -14.24 -15.71 -7.99
C LEU A 65 -13.86 -17.18 -7.72
N GLN A 66 -12.72 -17.43 -7.06
CA GLN A 66 -12.34 -18.78 -6.66
C GLN A 66 -13.29 -19.35 -5.60
N LEU A 67 -13.66 -18.56 -4.59
CA LEU A 67 -14.60 -18.98 -3.55
C LEU A 67 -15.99 -19.28 -4.13
N ASP A 68 -16.44 -18.50 -5.11
CA ASP A 68 -17.68 -18.77 -5.84
C ASP A 68 -17.66 -20.10 -6.59
N ALA A 69 -16.54 -20.42 -7.22
CA ALA A 69 -16.36 -21.70 -7.88
C ALA A 69 -16.26 -22.85 -6.86
N PHE A 70 -15.63 -22.63 -5.70
CA PHE A 70 -15.57 -23.61 -4.61
C PHE A 70 -16.96 -23.98 -4.10
N MET A 71 -17.84 -23.01 -3.86
CA MET A 71 -19.22 -23.29 -3.41
C MET A 71 -20.06 -24.06 -4.45
N GLN A 72 -19.72 -23.96 -5.73
CA GLN A 72 -20.44 -24.64 -6.82
C GLN A 72 -19.87 -26.02 -7.16
N SER A 73 -18.66 -26.32 -6.67
CA SER A 73 -17.98 -27.58 -6.93
C SER A 73 -18.73 -28.76 -6.30
N LYS A 74 -18.74 -29.89 -7.01
CA LYS A 74 -19.44 -31.11 -6.54
C LYS A 74 -18.49 -32.29 -6.40
N GLU A 75 -17.44 -32.30 -7.21
CA GLU A 75 -16.48 -33.39 -7.26
C GLU A 75 -15.15 -33.01 -6.59
N LEU A 76 -14.40 -34.01 -6.11
CA LEU A 76 -13.08 -33.79 -5.52
C LEU A 76 -12.09 -33.20 -6.54
N ASP A 77 -12.07 -33.70 -7.78
CA ASP A 77 -11.14 -33.24 -8.81
C ASP A 77 -11.34 -31.76 -9.15
N GLU A 78 -12.59 -31.29 -9.16
CA GLU A 78 -12.92 -29.87 -9.34
C GLU A 78 -12.37 -29.04 -8.17
N ARG A 79 -12.56 -29.49 -6.93
CA ARG A 79 -12.05 -28.79 -5.73
C ARG A 79 -10.54 -28.75 -5.67
N LEU A 80 -9.86 -29.82 -6.07
CA LEU A 80 -8.39 -29.83 -6.15
C LEU A 80 -7.89 -28.82 -7.19
N ALA A 81 -8.51 -28.79 -8.37
CA ALA A 81 -8.15 -27.81 -9.40
C ALA A 81 -8.38 -26.36 -8.93
N LEU A 82 -9.49 -26.11 -8.24
CA LEU A 82 -9.81 -24.81 -7.65
C LEU A 82 -8.84 -24.43 -6.52
N TYR A 83 -8.43 -25.38 -5.68
CA TYR A 83 -7.40 -25.14 -4.67
C TYR A 83 -6.07 -24.72 -5.31
N PHE A 84 -5.63 -25.42 -6.35
CA PHE A 84 -4.41 -25.05 -7.08
C PHE A 84 -4.53 -23.66 -7.74
N ALA A 85 -5.71 -23.30 -8.26
CA ALA A 85 -5.95 -21.98 -8.82
C ALA A 85 -5.94 -20.89 -7.72
N ALA A 86 -6.62 -21.13 -6.60
CA ALA A 86 -6.63 -20.26 -5.43
C ALA A 86 -5.21 -20.05 -4.87
N GLY A 87 -4.36 -21.08 -4.85
CA GLY A 87 -2.96 -20.95 -4.44
C GLY A 87 -2.14 -20.00 -5.33
N LYS A 88 -2.46 -19.89 -6.63
CA LYS A 88 -1.83 -18.89 -7.52
C LYS A 88 -2.30 -17.47 -7.22
N VAL A 89 -3.58 -17.31 -6.89
CA VAL A 89 -4.14 -16.01 -6.48
C VAL A 89 -3.57 -15.60 -5.13
N TYR A 90 -3.44 -16.55 -4.20
CA TYR A 90 -2.87 -16.35 -2.86
C TYR A 90 -1.45 -15.78 -2.90
N ALA A 91 -0.63 -16.15 -3.89
CA ALA A 91 0.69 -15.56 -4.08
C ALA A 91 0.66 -14.03 -4.29
N GLN A 92 -0.48 -13.47 -4.72
CA GLN A 92 -0.72 -12.03 -4.87
C GLN A 92 -1.26 -11.39 -3.57
N GLY A 93 -1.60 -12.18 -2.55
CA GLY A 93 -2.10 -11.69 -1.25
C GLY A 93 -1.10 -10.84 -0.48
N GLN A 94 0.19 -10.89 -0.85
CA GLN A 94 1.23 -10.02 -0.28
C GLN A 94 0.89 -8.53 -0.44
N GLY A 95 0.23 -8.13 -1.52
CA GLY A 95 -0.19 -6.74 -1.73
C GLY A 95 -1.07 -6.21 -0.59
N LEU A 96 -1.91 -7.05 0.01
CA LEU A 96 -2.76 -6.68 1.15
C LEU A 96 -1.95 -6.40 2.42
N ILE A 97 -0.92 -7.21 2.66
CA ILE A 97 0.02 -7.02 3.77
C ILE A 97 0.85 -5.74 3.55
N ASP A 98 1.35 -5.56 2.34
CA ASP A 98 2.18 -4.40 1.97
C ASP A 98 1.38 -3.10 2.06
N PHE A 99 0.09 -3.13 1.68
CA PHE A 99 -0.80 -1.98 1.79
C PHE A 99 -1.00 -1.58 3.27
N ALA A 100 -1.27 -2.55 4.14
CA ALA A 100 -1.37 -2.34 5.57
C ALA A 100 -0.03 -1.85 6.18
N ALA A 101 1.10 -2.38 5.71
CA ALA A 101 2.42 -1.98 6.17
C ALA A 101 2.75 -0.53 5.79
N GLU A 102 2.47 -0.11 4.56
CA GLU A 102 2.68 1.28 4.14
C GLU A 102 1.76 2.24 4.90
N ALA A 103 0.51 1.84 5.19
CA ALA A 103 -0.41 2.63 6.03
C ALA A 103 0.11 2.79 7.47
N SER A 104 0.57 1.69 8.07
CA SER A 104 1.17 1.68 9.41
C SER A 104 2.39 2.60 9.48
N ASN A 105 3.28 2.53 8.48
CA ASN A 105 4.50 3.34 8.40
C ASN A 105 4.25 4.85 8.26
N LEU A 106 3.17 5.24 7.58
CA LEU A 106 2.83 6.65 7.34
C LEU A 106 1.91 7.25 8.40
N SER A 107 1.21 6.43 9.16
CA SER A 107 0.42 6.90 10.30
C SER A 107 1.33 7.42 11.42
N ALA A 108 1.01 8.58 11.99
CA ALA A 108 1.71 9.08 13.17
C ALA A 108 1.28 8.26 14.40
N GLU A 109 2.15 7.36 14.88
CA GLU A 109 2.17 6.67 16.18
C GLU A 109 0.88 5.97 16.71
N SER A 110 -0.26 5.93 16.00
CA SER A 110 -1.46 5.28 16.56
C SER A 110 -2.51 4.70 15.59
N SER A 111 -2.21 4.42 14.32
CA SER A 111 -3.25 3.82 13.43
C SER A 111 -3.77 2.46 13.91
N GLY A 112 -3.10 1.82 14.88
CA GLY A 112 -3.54 0.53 15.41
C GLY A 112 -3.60 -0.56 14.34
N ILE A 113 -3.01 -0.32 13.16
CA ILE A 113 -2.95 -1.29 12.06
C ILE A 113 -2.00 -2.40 12.46
N ASP A 114 -2.57 -3.58 12.68
CA ASP A 114 -1.88 -4.80 13.02
C ASP A 114 -1.57 -5.60 11.75
N ILE A 115 -0.34 -5.44 11.26
CA ILE A 115 0.16 -6.18 10.09
C ILE A 115 0.08 -7.70 10.32
N ALA A 116 0.23 -8.16 11.58
CA ALA A 116 0.15 -9.57 11.90
C ALA A 116 -1.26 -10.14 11.66
N LEU A 117 -2.30 -9.33 11.89
CA LEU A 117 -3.69 -9.70 11.62
C LEU A 117 -3.91 -10.04 10.14
N PHE A 118 -3.44 -9.19 9.22
CA PHE A 118 -3.54 -9.44 7.78
C PHE A 118 -2.81 -10.72 7.38
N SER A 119 -1.58 -10.91 7.89
CA SER A 119 -0.80 -12.11 7.62
C SER A 119 -1.44 -13.38 8.20
N GLY A 120 -2.08 -13.26 9.37
CA GLY A 120 -2.79 -14.35 10.03
C GLY A 120 -4.03 -14.75 9.25
N TYR A 121 -4.86 -13.76 8.87
CA TYR A 121 -6.05 -13.97 8.05
C TYR A 121 -5.74 -14.71 6.74
N LEU A 122 -4.68 -14.30 6.04
CA LEU A 122 -4.25 -14.97 4.81
C LEU A 122 -3.83 -16.43 5.06
N LYS A 123 -3.06 -16.69 6.12
CA LYS A 123 -2.67 -18.06 6.48
C LYS A 123 -3.86 -18.93 6.87
N ASP A 124 -4.80 -18.38 7.62
CA ASP A 124 -6.00 -19.09 8.05
C ASP A 124 -6.88 -19.44 6.86
N MET A 125 -7.03 -18.51 5.91
CA MET A 125 -7.71 -18.73 4.63
C MET A 125 -7.03 -19.84 3.81
N GLU A 126 -5.70 -19.81 3.67
CA GLU A 126 -4.94 -20.84 2.96
C GLU A 126 -5.12 -22.23 3.61
N ALA A 127 -5.02 -22.29 4.94
CA ALA A 127 -5.17 -23.53 5.69
C ALA A 127 -6.59 -24.09 5.59
N GLY A 128 -7.62 -23.25 5.67
CA GLY A 128 -9.02 -23.65 5.51
C GLY A 128 -9.33 -24.15 4.10
N LEU A 129 -8.89 -23.43 3.06
CA LEU A 129 -9.07 -23.87 1.67
C LEU A 129 -8.30 -25.17 1.37
N LEU A 130 -7.13 -25.38 1.99
CA LEU A 130 -6.40 -26.63 1.88
C LEU A 130 -7.15 -27.80 2.52
N ALA A 131 -7.75 -27.59 3.70
CA ALA A 131 -8.54 -28.60 4.39
C ALA A 131 -9.75 -29.02 3.54
N ILE A 132 -10.45 -28.03 2.95
CA ILE A 132 -11.60 -28.25 2.08
C ILE A 132 -11.18 -28.95 0.77
N GLY A 133 -10.11 -28.48 0.13
CA GLY A 133 -9.65 -29.00 -1.15
C GLY A 133 -9.12 -30.45 -1.09
N ARG A 134 -8.72 -30.93 0.09
CA ARG A 134 -8.24 -32.30 0.31
C ARG A 134 -9.33 -33.27 0.78
N ASN A 135 -10.51 -32.78 1.10
CA ASN A 135 -11.60 -33.61 1.62
C ASN A 135 -12.38 -34.26 0.47
N ASP A 136 -12.30 -35.59 0.37
CA ASP A 136 -12.98 -36.39 -0.66
C ASP A 136 -14.51 -36.44 -0.45
N ALA A 137 -14.98 -36.16 0.76
CA ALA A 137 -16.41 -36.06 1.04
C ALA A 137 -17.03 -34.81 0.36
N LEU A 138 -18.34 -34.84 0.08
CA LEU A 138 -19.09 -33.64 -0.30
C LEU A 138 -18.86 -32.52 0.72
N LEU A 139 -18.89 -31.27 0.26
CA LEU A 139 -18.77 -30.09 1.13
C LEU A 139 -19.79 -30.18 2.26
N SER A 140 -19.30 -30.26 3.50
CA SER A 140 -20.15 -30.23 4.67
C SER A 140 -20.80 -28.85 4.83
N ASP A 141 -21.87 -28.77 5.63
CA ASP A 141 -22.50 -27.49 5.96
C ASP A 141 -21.49 -26.52 6.62
N GLU A 142 -20.52 -27.07 7.38
CA GLU A 142 -19.43 -26.31 7.99
C GLU A 142 -18.47 -25.74 6.93
N ASP A 143 -18.07 -26.53 5.94
CA ASP A 143 -17.21 -26.07 4.84
C ASP A 143 -17.89 -24.98 4.01
N GLN A 144 -19.18 -25.14 3.73
CA GLN A 144 -19.97 -24.14 2.99
C GLN A 144 -20.11 -22.85 3.79
N SER A 145 -20.35 -22.93 5.09
CA SER A 145 -20.42 -21.78 5.99
C SER A 145 -19.07 -21.04 6.05
N TYR A 146 -17.96 -21.78 6.13
CA TYR A 146 -16.61 -21.21 6.14
C TYR A 146 -16.27 -20.50 4.82
N VAL A 147 -16.55 -21.11 3.67
CA VAL A 147 -16.32 -20.47 2.36
C VAL A 147 -17.21 -19.23 2.20
N ALA A 148 -18.46 -19.28 2.70
CA ALA A 148 -19.36 -18.14 2.68
C ALA A 148 -18.86 -16.98 3.57
N SER A 149 -18.31 -17.26 4.76
CA SER A 149 -17.76 -16.22 5.64
C SER A 149 -16.51 -15.56 5.06
N LEU A 150 -15.62 -16.35 4.45
CA LEU A 150 -14.47 -15.83 3.70
C LEU A 150 -14.93 -14.92 2.56
N LYS A 151 -15.93 -15.36 1.78
CA LYS A 151 -16.48 -14.56 0.68
C LYS A 151 -17.12 -13.27 1.18
N SER A 152 -17.84 -13.31 2.31
CA SER A 152 -18.43 -12.11 2.93
C SER A 152 -17.35 -11.11 3.31
N THR A 153 -16.31 -11.58 4.00
CA THR A 153 -15.18 -10.74 4.43
C THR A 153 -14.47 -10.10 3.23
N LEU A 154 -14.13 -10.89 2.21
CA LEU A 154 -13.51 -10.37 0.99
C LEU A 154 -14.46 -9.44 0.22
N GLY A 155 -15.77 -9.67 0.27
CA GLY A 155 -16.78 -8.78 -0.30
C GLY A 155 -16.78 -7.41 0.37
N GLU A 156 -16.71 -7.36 1.71
CA GLU A 156 -16.55 -6.11 2.47
C GLU A 156 -15.23 -5.41 2.11
N MET A 157 -14.13 -6.15 2.05
CA MET A 157 -12.83 -5.62 1.63
C MET A 157 -12.86 -5.06 0.21
N SER A 158 -13.61 -5.70 -0.71
CA SER A 158 -13.75 -5.23 -2.08
C SER A 158 -14.45 -3.87 -2.12
N VAL A 159 -15.52 -3.68 -1.32
CA VAL A 159 -16.25 -2.42 -1.23
C VAL A 159 -15.35 -1.32 -0.67
N ILE A 160 -14.53 -1.62 0.34
CA ILE A 160 -13.56 -0.68 0.91
C ILE A 160 -12.52 -0.29 -0.16
N MET A 161 -11.93 -1.28 -0.85
CA MET A 161 -10.92 -1.07 -1.90
C MET A 161 -11.46 -0.46 -3.19
N ASP A 162 -12.78 -0.36 -3.36
CA ASP A 162 -13.37 0.43 -4.44
C ASP A 162 -13.17 1.93 -4.27
N ASN A 163 -12.96 2.40 -3.04
CA ASN A 163 -12.58 3.78 -2.75
C ASN A 163 -11.10 4.08 -3.06
N PHE A 164 -10.26 3.05 -3.20
CA PHE A 164 -8.86 3.24 -3.59
C PHE A 164 -8.75 3.51 -5.09
N ASN A 165 -8.28 4.71 -5.46
CA ASN A 165 -8.20 5.13 -6.85
C ASN A 165 -7.01 4.48 -7.59
N THR A 166 -7.29 3.42 -8.34
CA THR A 166 -6.31 2.72 -9.19
C THR A 166 -6.13 3.36 -10.58
N ASN A 167 -6.94 4.37 -10.95
CA ASN A 167 -6.89 5.05 -12.26
C ASN A 167 -5.90 6.23 -12.29
N ILE A 168 -4.82 6.14 -11.53
CA ILE A 168 -3.77 7.17 -11.43
C ILE A 168 -2.46 6.76 -12.09
N ASP A 169 -2.43 5.60 -12.76
CA ASP A 169 -1.25 5.09 -13.44
C ASP A 169 -0.67 6.14 -14.41
N GLY A 170 0.66 6.23 -14.44
CA GLY A 170 1.39 7.21 -15.24
C GLY A 170 1.24 8.68 -14.80
N ASN A 171 0.39 9.00 -13.80
CA ASN A 171 0.26 10.36 -13.27
C ASN A 171 1.16 10.57 -12.04
N ARG A 172 2.39 11.03 -12.30
CA ARG A 172 3.39 11.32 -11.25
C ARG A 172 2.86 12.18 -10.10
N ASN A 173 2.05 13.20 -10.38
CA ASN A 173 1.51 14.07 -9.33
C ASN A 173 0.48 13.35 -8.45
N ALA A 174 -0.37 12.51 -9.06
CA ALA A 174 -1.32 11.70 -8.30
C ALA A 174 -0.60 10.65 -7.44
N ILE A 175 0.43 10.00 -7.98
CA ILE A 175 1.27 9.04 -7.25
C ILE A 175 1.97 9.73 -6.06
N ILE A 176 2.58 10.91 -6.27
CA ILE A 176 3.20 11.69 -5.18
C ILE A 176 2.18 12.05 -4.08
N ARG A 177 0.91 12.29 -4.42
CA ARG A 177 -0.12 12.58 -3.41
C ARG A 177 -0.43 11.39 -2.51
N LEU A 178 -0.28 10.15 -2.96
CA LEU A 178 -0.45 8.99 -2.09
C LEU A 178 0.53 9.01 -0.92
N SER A 179 1.76 9.51 -1.13
CA SER A 179 2.77 9.59 -0.08
C SER A 179 2.41 10.56 1.06
N SER A 180 1.34 11.35 0.93
CA SER A 180 0.87 12.23 2.02
C SER A 180 -0.07 11.52 3.00
N GLY A 181 -0.45 10.27 2.74
CA GLY A 181 -1.34 9.49 3.61
C GLY A 181 -2.81 9.91 3.58
N LEU A 182 -3.20 10.83 2.68
CA LEU A 182 -4.57 11.32 2.61
C LEU A 182 -5.49 10.28 1.98
N ASP A 183 -6.65 10.07 2.59
CA ASP A 183 -7.80 9.30 2.10
C ASP A 183 -7.62 7.76 1.99
N TRP A 184 -6.40 7.22 2.08
CA TRP A 184 -6.18 5.77 1.92
C TRP A 184 -5.70 5.04 3.18
N ILE A 185 -5.15 5.75 4.18
CA ILE A 185 -4.77 5.12 5.46
C ILE A 185 -6.02 4.61 6.20
N GLU A 186 -7.11 5.39 6.18
CA GLU A 186 -8.41 5.00 6.75
C GLU A 186 -8.96 3.73 6.10
N LEU A 187 -8.71 3.50 4.80
CA LEU A 187 -9.10 2.27 4.13
C LEU A 187 -8.38 1.05 4.71
N ALA A 188 -7.09 1.17 5.08
CA ALA A 188 -6.37 0.08 5.72
C ALA A 188 -6.93 -0.24 7.12
N GLU A 189 -7.38 0.78 7.86
CA GLU A 189 -8.07 0.59 9.15
C GLU A 189 -9.43 -0.09 8.96
N GLU A 190 -10.21 0.31 7.96
CA GLU A 190 -11.48 -0.32 7.59
C GLU A 190 -11.28 -1.78 7.17
N LEU A 191 -10.23 -2.09 6.40
CA LEU A 191 -9.88 -3.48 6.03
C LEU A 191 -9.59 -4.34 7.26
N GLN A 192 -8.84 -3.80 8.23
CA GLN A 192 -8.60 -4.49 9.50
C GLN A 192 -9.90 -4.72 10.27
N GLN A 193 -10.83 -3.76 10.27
CA GLN A 193 -12.13 -3.93 10.91
C GLN A 193 -12.96 -5.02 10.24
N ALA A 194 -12.92 -5.13 8.91
CA ALA A 194 -13.58 -6.21 8.16
C ALA A 194 -13.04 -7.59 8.55
N ILE A 195 -11.72 -7.73 8.74
CA ILE A 195 -11.10 -8.99 9.24
C ILE A 195 -11.59 -9.30 10.66
N ASN A 196 -11.52 -8.33 11.57
CA ASN A 196 -11.87 -8.54 12.98
C ASN A 196 -13.36 -8.83 13.20
N SER A 197 -14.24 -8.23 12.40
CA SER A 197 -15.70 -8.39 12.53
C SER A 197 -16.15 -9.81 12.18
N ASN A 198 -15.42 -10.50 11.30
CA ASN A 198 -15.69 -11.87 10.88
C ASN A 198 -14.81 -12.92 11.59
N ALA A 199 -13.73 -12.52 12.27
CA ALA A 199 -12.92 -13.43 13.11
C ALA A 199 -13.57 -13.79 14.47
N GLY A 200 -14.65 -13.10 14.85
CA GLY A 200 -15.37 -13.28 16.12
C GLY A 200 -16.72 -14.02 16.03
N GLN A 201 -17.07 -14.59 14.88
CA GLN A 201 -18.23 -15.46 14.69
C GLN A 201 -17.80 -16.91 14.51
#